data_AF-A0A6P4I1N9-F1
#
_entry.id   AF-A0A6P4I1N9-F1
#
_cell.length_a   1.000
_cell.length_b   1.000
_cell.length_c   1.000
_cell.angle_alpha   90.00
_cell.angle_beta   90.00
_cell.angle_gamma   90.00
#
_symmetry.space_group_name_H-M   'P 1'
#
loop_
_entity.id
_entity.type
_entity.pdbx_description
1 polymer ?
#
loop_
_entity_poly.entity_id
_entity_poly.type
_entity_poly.pdbx_seq_one_letter_code
_entity_poly.pdbx_strand_id
1 'polypeptide(L)'
;MSIILRLNLRSSLMLQVRFNSKDAASAKTIPKNLLEDKQTAVLQKENGAIFDKRPFKISLDKDKTYSWCLCGKSKSQPLCDGMHKNEFLKIKQRPIRFKVEKTGDYWLCNCKQTSHRPFCDGTHKQPHIQTAVK
;
A
#
# COMPACT_ATOMS: atom_id res chain seq x y z
N MET A 1 -59.29 -33.62 40.40
CA MET A 1 -58.66 -34.29 39.25
C MET A 1 -58.33 -33.23 38.22
N SER A 2 -57.05 -33.02 37.95
CA SER A 2 -56.48 -32.63 36.65
C SER A 2 -55.00 -32.32 36.88
N ILE A 3 -54.22 -33.35 36.59
CA ILE A 3 -52.77 -33.37 36.37
C ILE A 3 -52.47 -32.55 35.10
N ILE A 4 -51.18 -32.28 34.82
CA ILE A 4 -50.54 -31.76 33.58
C ILE A 4 -50.05 -30.31 33.79
N LEU A 5 -48.79 -29.91 33.63
CA LEU A 5 -47.52 -30.56 33.26
C LEU A 5 -46.38 -29.65 33.74
N ARG A 6 -45.31 -30.26 34.28
CA ARG A 6 -44.04 -29.55 34.54
C ARG A 6 -43.36 -29.23 33.21
N LEU A 7 -43.04 -27.96 32.96
CA LEU A 7 -42.06 -27.60 31.95
C LEU A 7 -40.79 -27.07 32.65
N ASN A 8 -39.85 -28.00 32.78
CA ASN A 8 -38.44 -27.77 33.08
C ASN A 8 -37.83 -26.90 31.97
N LEU A 9 -37.48 -25.65 32.26
CA LEU A 9 -36.62 -24.88 31.38
C LEU A 9 -35.15 -25.26 31.67
N ARG A 10 -34.69 -26.32 30.99
CA ARG A 10 -33.29 -26.75 31.00
C ARG A 10 -32.42 -25.70 30.33
N SER A 11 -31.42 -25.24 31.09
CA SER A 11 -30.03 -25.02 30.69
C SER A 11 -29.75 -24.79 29.20
N SER A 12 -29.38 -23.57 28.87
CA SER A 12 -28.30 -23.36 27.90
C SER A 12 -27.37 -22.29 28.45
N LEU A 13 -26.35 -22.79 29.14
CA LEU A 13 -25.10 -22.12 29.39
C LEU A 13 -24.64 -21.48 28.07
N MET A 14 -24.84 -20.16 27.94
CA MET A 14 -24.22 -19.37 26.89
C MET A 14 -22.71 -19.54 27.07
N LEU A 15 -22.12 -20.38 26.22
CA LEU A 15 -20.70 -20.54 26.09
C LEU A 15 -20.16 -19.14 25.74
N GLN A 16 -19.61 -18.44 26.74
CA GLN A 16 -18.83 -17.25 26.48
C GLN A 16 -17.64 -17.68 25.65
N VAL A 17 -17.77 -17.56 24.33
CA VAL A 17 -16.64 -17.64 23.40
C VAL A 17 -15.75 -16.48 23.80
N ARG A 18 -14.76 -16.77 24.66
CA ARG A 18 -13.63 -15.88 24.88
C ARG A 18 -12.90 -15.81 23.55
N PHE A 19 -13.24 -14.81 22.73
CA PHE A 19 -12.41 -14.42 21.61
C PHE A 19 -11.06 -14.03 22.18
N ASN A 20 -10.14 -14.98 22.10
CA ASN A 20 -8.75 -14.81 22.44
C ASN A 20 -8.21 -13.73 21.51
N SER A 21 -7.85 -12.57 22.06
CA SER A 21 -7.34 -11.40 21.35
C SER A 21 -5.98 -11.65 20.65
N LYS A 22 -5.55 -12.90 20.50
CA LYS A 22 -4.26 -13.27 19.92
C LYS A 22 -4.23 -13.24 18.39
N ASP A 23 -5.38 -13.04 17.73
CA ASP A 23 -5.45 -12.83 16.28
C ASP A 23 -5.76 -11.36 15.91
N ALA A 24 -5.66 -10.45 16.89
CA ALA A 24 -5.72 -9.03 16.64
C ALA A 24 -4.41 -8.53 16.00
N ALA A 25 -4.47 -8.29 14.69
CA ALA A 25 -3.71 -7.26 14.00
C ALA A 25 -2.17 -7.42 13.96
N SER A 26 -1.68 -8.15 12.96
CA SER A 26 -0.57 -7.59 12.17
C SER A 26 -1.13 -6.33 11.49
N ALA A 27 -1.16 -5.21 12.21
CA ALA A 27 -1.35 -3.92 11.59
C ALA A 27 -0.29 -3.82 10.50
N LYS A 28 -0.69 -3.80 9.23
CA LYS A 28 0.22 -3.61 8.10
C LYS A 28 0.85 -2.22 8.23
N THR A 29 1.92 -2.11 8.99
CA THR A 29 2.71 -0.89 9.08
C THR A 29 3.38 -0.69 7.73
N ILE A 30 2.98 0.36 7.02
CA ILE A 30 3.62 0.73 5.76
C ILE A 30 5.08 1.11 6.08
N PRO A 31 6.08 0.59 5.35
CA PRO A 31 7.47 0.96 5.56
C PRO A 31 7.68 2.47 5.41
N LYS A 32 8.54 3.06 6.22
CA LYS A 32 8.89 4.48 6.11
C LYS A 32 10.05 4.68 5.14
N ASN A 33 10.02 5.77 4.36
CA ASN A 33 11.16 6.21 3.58
C ASN A 33 12.15 6.98 4.48
N LEU A 34 13.37 6.46 4.64
CA LEU A 34 14.40 7.11 5.46
C LEU A 34 14.90 8.47 4.91
N LEU A 35 14.58 8.79 3.66
CA LEU A 35 14.99 10.04 3.00
C LEU A 35 13.83 11.02 2.78
N GLU A 36 12.67 10.78 3.39
CA GLU A 36 11.46 11.59 3.20
C GLU A 36 11.69 13.06 3.55
N ASP A 37 12.23 13.32 4.75
CA ASP A 37 12.46 14.67 5.27
C ASP A 37 13.58 15.44 4.54
N LYS A 38 14.37 14.74 3.71
CA LYS A 38 15.52 15.31 3.00
C LYS A 38 15.19 15.73 1.57
N GLN A 39 13.92 15.65 1.15
CA GLN A 39 13.54 15.83 -0.25
C GLN A 39 12.24 16.61 -0.42
N THR A 40 12.31 17.68 -1.21
CA THR A 40 11.12 18.43 -1.66
C THR A 40 10.26 17.67 -2.66
N ALA A 41 10.81 16.63 -3.31
CA ALA A 41 10.07 15.80 -4.27
C ALA A 41 8.88 15.06 -3.64
N VAL A 42 8.87 14.88 -2.31
CA VAL A 42 7.73 14.28 -1.60
C VAL A 42 6.51 15.22 -1.63
N LEU A 43 6.75 16.53 -1.64
CA LEU A 43 5.72 17.59 -1.57
C LEU A 43 5.00 17.85 -2.91
N GLN A 44 5.25 17.04 -3.94
CA GLN A 44 4.60 17.18 -5.24
C GLN A 44 3.09 16.94 -5.11
N LYS A 45 2.28 17.95 -5.46
CA LYS A 45 0.82 17.92 -5.34
C LYS A 45 0.17 16.94 -6.32
N GLU A 46 0.71 16.87 -7.55
CA GLU A 46 0.14 16.08 -8.63
C GLU A 46 0.81 14.70 -8.72
N ASN A 47 -0.01 13.67 -8.91
CA ASN A 47 0.44 12.32 -9.22
C ASN A 47 0.65 12.13 -10.73
N GLY A 48 1.46 11.14 -11.10
CA GLY A 48 1.61 10.75 -12.50
C GLY A 48 0.50 9.87 -13.01
N ALA A 49 0.64 9.44 -14.27
CA ALA A 49 -0.29 8.51 -14.90
C ALA A 49 -0.29 7.15 -14.19
N ILE A 50 -1.45 6.50 -14.13
CA ILE A 50 -1.58 5.14 -13.63
C ILE A 50 -0.85 4.20 -14.59
N PHE A 51 0.17 3.50 -14.10
CA PHE A 51 0.90 2.51 -14.90
C PHE A 51 0.28 1.12 -14.76
N ASP A 52 0.05 0.66 -13.52
CA ASP A 52 -0.60 -0.62 -13.23
C ASP A 52 -1.48 -0.50 -11.98
N LYS A 53 -2.52 -1.31 -11.91
CA LYS A 53 -3.44 -1.44 -10.77
C LYS A 53 -2.84 -2.25 -9.63
N ARG A 54 -1.84 -3.09 -9.90
CA ARG A 54 -1.23 -3.97 -8.90
C ARG A 54 0.07 -3.36 -8.36
N PRO A 55 0.35 -3.48 -7.05
CA PRO A 55 1.65 -3.10 -6.52
C PRO A 55 2.75 -4.04 -7.04
N PHE A 56 3.98 -3.54 -7.09
CA PHE A 56 5.13 -4.31 -7.56
C PHE A 56 5.97 -4.77 -6.37
N LYS A 57 6.24 -6.08 -6.29
CA LYS A 57 7.12 -6.66 -5.27
C LYS A 57 8.56 -6.58 -5.75
N ILE A 58 9.43 -5.96 -4.96
CA ILE A 58 10.86 -5.83 -5.27
C ILE A 58 11.70 -6.08 -4.02
N SER A 59 12.82 -6.78 -4.18
CA SER A 59 13.82 -6.95 -3.13
C SER A 59 14.74 -5.73 -3.10
N LEU A 60 14.85 -5.09 -1.94
CA LEU A 60 15.63 -3.88 -1.73
C LEU A 60 16.69 -4.12 -0.66
N ASP A 61 17.86 -3.51 -0.87
CA ASP A 61 18.99 -3.59 0.03
C ASP A 61 18.99 -2.39 0.98
N LYS A 62 19.37 -2.64 2.24
CA LYS A 62 19.71 -1.59 3.18
C LYS A 62 20.82 -0.69 2.61
N ASP A 63 20.79 0.60 2.97
CA ASP A 63 21.78 1.62 2.62
C ASP A 63 21.88 2.02 1.13
N LYS A 64 21.30 1.22 0.23
CA LYS A 64 21.19 1.53 -1.19
C LYS A 64 20.07 2.54 -1.47
N THR A 65 20.37 3.54 -2.30
CA THR A 65 19.41 4.56 -2.70
C THR A 65 18.72 4.14 -3.98
N TYR A 66 17.38 4.15 -3.96
CA TYR A 66 16.56 3.87 -5.13
C TYR A 66 15.79 5.13 -5.53
N SER A 67 15.37 5.20 -6.79
CA SER A 67 14.53 6.29 -7.30
C SER A 67 13.22 5.70 -7.82
N TRP A 68 12.12 5.93 -7.11
CA TRP A 68 10.79 5.48 -7.50
C TRP A 68 10.18 6.42 -8.53
N CYS A 69 9.57 5.85 -9.57
CA CYS A 69 8.90 6.61 -10.61
C CYS A 69 7.54 7.13 -10.12
N LEU A 70 7.38 8.45 -10.03
CA LEU A 70 6.08 9.10 -9.80
C LEU A 70 5.31 9.34 -11.10
N CYS A 71 5.98 9.63 -12.23
CA CYS A 71 5.32 10.09 -13.46
C CYS A 71 4.51 9.03 -14.22
N GLY A 72 4.76 7.73 -13.97
CA GLY A 72 4.09 6.61 -14.66
C GLY A 72 4.59 6.32 -16.07
N LYS A 73 5.59 7.04 -16.58
CA LYS A 73 6.11 6.89 -17.96
C LYS A 73 7.44 6.15 -18.06
N SER A 74 7.97 5.68 -16.94
CA SER A 74 9.19 4.88 -16.94
C SER A 74 8.97 3.53 -17.62
N LYS A 75 9.99 3.03 -18.30
CA LYS A 75 10.05 1.69 -18.88
C LYS A 75 10.57 0.64 -17.88
N SER A 76 11.26 1.07 -16.81
CA SER A 76 11.80 0.20 -15.76
C SER A 76 10.97 0.25 -14.46
N GLN A 77 9.64 0.29 -14.61
CA GLN A 77 8.71 0.34 -13.47
C GLN A 77 8.99 -0.79 -12.48
N PRO A 78 8.91 -0.52 -11.17
CA PRO A 78 8.41 0.71 -10.52
C PRO A 78 9.46 1.82 -10.35
N LEU A 79 10.69 1.61 -10.81
CA LEU A 79 11.80 2.54 -10.66
C LEU A 79 11.81 3.58 -11.78
N CYS A 80 12.58 4.64 -11.59
CA CYS A 80 12.76 5.72 -12.56
C CYS A 80 13.97 5.45 -13.46
N ASP A 81 13.76 5.51 -14.77
CA ASP A 81 14.77 5.44 -15.84
C ASP A 81 15.15 6.81 -16.42
N GLY A 82 14.53 7.90 -15.96
CA GLY A 82 14.79 9.25 -16.46
C GLY A 82 13.83 9.73 -17.54
N MET A 83 12.83 8.95 -17.96
CA MET A 83 11.81 9.37 -18.94
C MET A 83 11.08 10.66 -18.55
N HIS A 84 11.00 10.98 -17.26
CA HIS A 84 10.43 12.24 -16.77
C HIS A 84 11.20 13.50 -17.21
N LYS A 85 12.44 13.36 -17.70
CA LYS A 85 13.23 14.47 -18.26
C LYS A 85 13.02 14.65 -19.76
N ASN A 86 12.29 13.75 -20.41
CA ASN A 86 12.04 13.84 -21.84
C ASN A 86 11.17 15.08 -22.12
N GLU A 87 11.75 16.04 -22.83
CA GLU A 87 11.12 17.33 -23.15
C GLU A 87 9.86 17.17 -24.00
N PHE A 88 9.83 16.16 -24.90
CA PHE A 88 8.67 15.87 -25.74
C PHE A 88 7.45 15.43 -24.94
N LEU A 89 7.67 14.79 -23.77
CA LEU A 89 6.58 14.30 -22.91
C LEU A 89 6.05 15.37 -21.95
N LYS A 90 6.74 16.50 -21.79
CA LYS A 90 6.35 17.63 -20.92
C LYS A 90 5.93 17.20 -19.50
N ILE A 91 6.64 16.23 -18.94
CA ILE A 91 6.35 15.67 -17.61
C ILE A 91 6.86 16.62 -16.52
N LYS A 92 5.98 17.00 -15.58
CA LYS A 92 6.34 17.86 -14.44
C LYS A 92 6.83 17.06 -13.23
N GLN A 93 6.37 15.81 -13.11
CA GLN A 93 6.63 14.98 -11.95
C GLN A 93 8.09 14.51 -11.89
N ARG A 94 8.70 14.65 -10.71
CA ARG A 94 10.04 14.18 -10.37
C ARG A 94 9.98 12.86 -9.60
N PRO A 95 10.98 11.98 -9.76
CA PRO A 95 11.07 10.73 -9.00
C PRO A 95 11.36 11.00 -7.53
N ILE A 96 10.96 10.07 -6.67
CA ILE A 96 11.19 10.15 -5.23
C ILE A 96 12.34 9.21 -4.88
N ARG A 97 13.40 9.75 -4.27
CA ARG A 97 14.50 8.92 -3.81
C ARG A 97 14.14 8.33 -2.45
N PHE A 98 14.51 7.09 -2.23
CA PHE A 98 14.21 6.42 -0.98
C PHE A 98 15.28 5.42 -0.59
N LYS A 99 15.30 5.12 0.70
CA LYS A 99 16.10 4.07 1.33
C LYS A 99 15.21 3.29 2.29
N VAL A 100 15.53 2.01 2.43
CA VAL A 100 14.88 1.11 3.38
C VAL A 100 15.79 0.86 4.58
N GLU A 101 15.18 0.62 5.73
CA GLU A 101 15.90 0.34 6.99
C GLU A 101 16.52 -1.06 7.00
N LYS A 102 15.86 -2.03 6.37
CA LYS A 102 16.26 -3.44 6.36
C LYS A 102 16.24 -3.99 4.94
N THR A 103 17.19 -4.85 4.62
CA THR A 103 17.16 -5.61 3.37
C THR A 103 15.98 -6.57 3.38
N GLY A 104 15.22 -6.63 2.29
CA GLY A 104 14.06 -7.53 2.18
C GLY A 104 13.12 -7.18 1.03
N ASP A 105 11.95 -7.81 1.04
CA ASP A 105 10.94 -7.62 0.02
C ASP A 105 9.96 -6.50 0.38
N TYR A 106 9.77 -5.57 -0.54
CA TYR A 106 8.90 -4.42 -0.38
C TYR A 106 7.87 -4.34 -1.51
N TRP A 107 6.70 -3.80 -1.17
CA TRP A 107 5.64 -3.52 -2.14
C TRP A 107 5.65 -2.04 -2.50
N LEU A 108 6.11 -1.73 -3.70
CA LEU A 108 6.11 -0.37 -4.23
C LEU A 108 4.81 -0.07 -4.97
N CYS A 109 4.39 1.18 -4.92
CA CYS A 109 3.22 1.65 -5.63
C CYS A 109 3.47 1.67 -7.14
N ASN A 110 2.59 1.03 -7.92
CA ASN A 110 2.64 1.08 -9.38
C ASN A 110 1.51 1.91 -10.01
N CYS A 111 0.42 2.17 -9.29
CA CYS A 111 -0.66 3.04 -9.75
C CYS A 111 -0.34 4.53 -9.68
N LYS A 112 0.72 4.90 -8.96
CA LYS A 112 1.22 6.28 -8.74
C LYS A 112 0.30 7.17 -7.92
N GLN A 113 -0.78 6.62 -7.36
CA GLN A 113 -1.77 7.34 -6.56
C GLN A 113 -1.58 7.19 -5.04
N THR A 114 -0.49 6.56 -4.57
CA THR A 114 -0.25 6.37 -3.13
C THR A 114 -0.04 7.70 -2.41
N SER A 115 -0.60 7.82 -1.20
CA SER A 115 -0.29 8.90 -0.27
C SER A 115 1.00 8.63 0.52
N HIS A 116 1.43 7.36 0.59
CA HIS A 116 2.64 6.94 1.30
C HIS A 116 3.77 6.59 0.32
N ARG A 117 4.22 7.60 -0.44
CA ARG A 117 5.23 7.41 -1.49
C ARG A 117 6.57 6.96 -0.86
N PRO A 118 7.26 5.93 -1.41
CA PRO A 118 6.98 5.19 -2.64
C PRO A 118 6.17 3.89 -2.45
N PHE A 119 5.80 3.57 -1.22
CA PHE A 119 5.20 2.29 -0.86
C PHE A 119 3.71 2.22 -1.22
N CYS A 120 3.23 0.99 -1.36
CA CYS A 120 1.81 0.74 -1.56
C CYS A 120 1.03 0.89 -0.25
N ASP A 121 0.05 1.79 -0.24
CA ASP A 121 -0.90 2.03 0.85
C ASP A 121 -2.28 1.36 0.64
N GLY A 122 -2.48 0.74 -0.53
CA GLY A 122 -3.76 0.15 -0.90
C GLY A 122 -4.67 1.08 -1.71
N THR A 123 -4.28 2.33 -1.95
CA THR A 123 -5.05 3.28 -2.77
C THR A 123 -5.38 2.71 -4.14
N HIS A 124 -4.51 1.87 -4.70
CA HIS A 124 -4.74 1.19 -5.97
C HIS A 124 -6.07 0.41 -6.05
N LYS A 125 -6.67 0.00 -4.93
CA LYS A 125 -7.95 -0.72 -4.89
C LYS A 125 -9.16 0.16 -5.18
N GLN A 126 -9.00 1.48 -5.20
CA GLN A 126 -10.11 2.39 -5.45
C GLN A 126 -10.70 2.17 -6.85
N PRO A 127 -12.04 2.31 -7.02
CA PRO A 127 -12.70 2.01 -8.28
C PRO A 127 -12.13 2.75 -9.48
N HIS A 128 -11.83 4.04 -9.33
CA HIS A 128 -11.30 4.87 -10.42
C HIS A 128 -9.94 4.39 -10.96
N ILE A 129 -9.14 3.71 -10.13
CA ILE A 129 -7.86 3.11 -10.55
C ILE A 129 -8.11 1.75 -11.19
N GLN A 130 -9.01 0.96 -10.60
CA GLN A 130 -9.37 -0.36 -11.11
C GLN A 130 -10.03 -0.30 -12.50
N THR A 131 -10.63 0.83 -12.86
CA THR A 131 -11.20 1.06 -14.20
C THR A 131 -10.26 1.73 -15.18
N ALA A 132 -9.16 2.35 -14.71
CA ALA A 132 -8.30 3.20 -15.53
C ALA A 132 -7.39 2.44 -16.51
N VAL A 133 -7.02 1.21 -16.19
CA VAL A 133 -6.23 0.32 -17.07
C VAL A 133 -7.16 -0.80 -17.52
N LYS A 134 -7.20 -1.17 -18.80
CA LYS A 134 -7.95 -2.35 -19.26
C LYS A 134 -6.98 -3.51 -19.45
#